data_AF-A0A7Y1SQY0-F1
#
_entry.id   AF-A0A7Y1SQY0-F1
#
_cell.length_a   1.000
_cell.length_b   1.000
_cell.length_c   1.000
_cell.angle_alpha   90.00
_cell.angle_beta   90.00
_cell.angle_gamma   90.00
#
_symmetry.space_group_name_H-M   'P 1'
#
loop_
_entity.id
_entity.type
_entity.pdbx_description
1 polymer ?
#
loop_
_entity_poly.entity_id
_entity_poly.type
_entity_poly.pdbx_seq_one_letter_code
_entity_poly.pdbx_strand_id
1 'polypeptide(L)'
;MWKSILYVIAFYNFVLALYMWFAPMAWYEATPGVAAMGPFNLHFIRDVALAYLVSALAIIWGLKKWDKTAAVFGALWPCLHALFHIWIWGARGFPFDQVFAVNVFGIQLPAWLAMGAAFMIFNTSQQRGAGG
;
A
#
# COMPACT_ATOMS: atom_id res chain seq x y z
N MET A 1 -3.87 -7.34 17.52
CA MET A 1 -4.26 -7.64 16.13
C MET A 1 -3.98 -6.47 15.19
N TRP A 2 -4.63 -5.30 15.31
CA TRP A 2 -4.44 -4.17 14.38
C TRP A 2 -3.01 -3.63 14.29
N LYS A 3 -2.27 -3.59 15.40
CA LYS A 3 -0.82 -3.26 15.41
C LYS A 3 -0.02 -4.14 14.45
N SER A 4 -0.21 -5.46 14.57
CA SER A 4 0.51 -6.44 13.77
C SER A 4 0.18 -6.31 12.29
N ILE A 5 -1.10 -6.08 11.96
CA ILE A 5 -1.56 -5.84 10.58
C ILE A 5 -0.83 -4.63 9.98
N LEU A 6 -0.78 -3.49 10.69
CA LEU A 6 -0.09 -2.31 10.21
C LEU A 6 1.42 -2.52 10.05
N TYR A 7 2.07 -3.22 10.98
CA TYR A 7 3.50 -3.54 10.83
C TYR A 7 3.77 -4.45 9.64
N VAL A 8 2.93 -5.48 9.42
CA VAL A 8 3.07 -6.38 8.27
C VAL A 8 2.89 -5.62 6.96
N ILE A 9 1.88 -4.75 6.86
CA ILE A 9 1.64 -3.99 5.63
C ILE A 9 2.71 -2.92 5.41
N ALA A 10 3.17 -2.24 6.47
CA ALA A 10 4.27 -1.30 6.36
C ALA A 10 5.56 -2.01 5.90
N PHE A 11 5.82 -3.22 6.42
CA PHE A 11 6.96 -4.03 5.98
C PHE A 11 6.82 -4.46 4.52
N TYR A 12 5.63 -4.89 4.09
CA TYR A 12 5.34 -5.20 2.69
C TYR A 12 5.61 -4.00 1.77
N ASN A 13 5.07 -2.82 2.11
CA ASN A 13 5.30 -1.58 1.35
C ASN A 13 6.79 -1.21 1.31
N PHE A 14 7.50 -1.38 2.42
CA PHE A 14 8.93 -1.13 2.49
C PHE A 14 9.72 -2.07 1.57
N VAL A 15 9.45 -3.38 1.61
CA VAL A 15 10.10 -4.36 0.72
C VAL A 15 9.82 -4.07 -0.75
N LEU A 16 8.57 -3.72 -1.10
CA LEU A 16 8.22 -3.29 -2.46
C LEU A 16 9.01 -2.06 -2.90
N ALA A 17 9.14 -1.05 -2.03
CA ALA A 17 9.94 0.13 -2.31
C ALA A 17 11.41 -0.22 -2.57
N LEU A 18 12.01 -1.08 -1.75
CA LEU A 18 13.38 -1.53 -1.96
C LEU A 18 13.53 -2.30 -3.28
N TYR A 19 12.57 -3.17 -3.61
CA TYR A 19 12.63 -3.96 -4.84
C TYR A 19 12.58 -3.06 -6.09
N MET A 20 11.63 -2.12 -6.14
CA MET A 20 11.54 -1.14 -7.22
C MET A 20 12.74 -0.19 -7.30
N TRP A 21 13.38 0.13 -6.18
CA TRP A 21 14.54 1.03 -6.16
C TRP A 21 15.82 0.35 -6.67
N PHE A 22 16.10 -0.85 -6.15
CA PHE A 22 17.37 -1.56 -6.38
C PHE A 22 17.33 -2.53 -7.57
N ALA A 23 16.16 -3.08 -7.91
CA ALA A 23 15.98 -3.98 -9.05
C ALA A 23 14.72 -3.63 -9.88
N PRO A 24 14.64 -2.40 -10.43
CA PRO A 24 13.46 -1.89 -11.13
C PRO A 24 13.07 -2.72 -12.35
N MET A 25 14.05 -3.20 -13.12
CA MET A 25 13.80 -4.01 -14.32
C MET A 25 13.22 -5.38 -13.96
N ALA A 26 13.78 -6.04 -12.95
CA ALA A 26 13.25 -7.30 -12.44
C ALA A 26 11.81 -7.12 -11.91
N TRP A 27 11.53 -6.03 -11.20
CA TRP A 27 10.16 -5.73 -10.75
C TRP A 27 9.20 -5.54 -11.93
N TYR A 28 9.62 -4.77 -12.95
CA TYR A 28 8.81 -4.51 -14.14
C TYR A 28 8.45 -5.79 -14.89
N GLU A 29 9.40 -6.70 -15.06
CA GLU A 29 9.22 -7.97 -15.77
C GLU A 29 8.44 -9.00 -14.94
N ALA A 30 8.66 -9.04 -13.63
CA ALA A 30 8.05 -10.03 -12.75
C ALA A 30 6.64 -9.66 -12.29
N THR A 31 6.23 -8.39 -12.37
CA THR A 31 4.93 -7.93 -11.86
C THR A 31 3.83 -8.05 -12.92
N PRO A 32 2.87 -8.98 -12.77
CA PRO A 32 1.86 -9.22 -13.80
C PRO A 32 1.03 -7.97 -14.11
N GLY A 33 0.89 -7.65 -15.39
CA GLY A 33 0.10 -6.52 -15.88
C GLY A 33 0.87 -5.20 -15.99
N VAL A 34 2.05 -5.05 -15.39
CA VAL A 34 2.83 -3.80 -15.47
C VAL A 34 3.31 -3.52 -16.89
N ALA A 35 3.91 -4.51 -17.57
CA ALA A 35 4.41 -4.34 -18.93
C ALA A 35 3.29 -4.01 -19.95
N ALA A 36 2.05 -4.40 -19.66
CA ALA A 36 0.89 -4.06 -20.49
C ALA A 36 0.48 -2.57 -20.40
N MET A 37 0.99 -1.83 -19.42
CA MET A 37 0.68 -0.40 -19.22
C MET A 37 1.65 0.53 -19.97
N GLY A 38 2.71 0.00 -20.59
CA GLY A 38 3.67 0.77 -21.37
C GLY A 38 5.11 0.30 -21.22
N PRO A 39 6.05 0.91 -21.97
CA PRO A 39 7.46 0.56 -21.93
C PRO A 39 8.10 0.85 -20.57
N PHE A 40 9.20 0.18 -20.27
CA PHE A 40 9.98 0.40 -19.06
C PHE A 40 10.39 1.87 -18.91
N ASN A 41 10.11 2.44 -17.74
CA ASN A 41 10.52 3.79 -17.36
C ASN A 41 11.12 3.78 -15.96
N LEU A 42 12.45 3.92 -15.89
CA LEU A 42 13.20 3.87 -14.63
C LEU A 42 12.79 4.97 -13.64
N HIS A 43 12.57 6.20 -14.13
CA HIS A 43 12.21 7.33 -13.30
C HIS A 43 10.84 7.08 -12.64
N PHE A 44 9.85 6.70 -13.44
CA PHE A 44 8.50 6.38 -12.98
C PHE A 44 8.49 5.27 -11.91
N ILE A 45 9.22 4.17 -12.14
CA ILE A 45 9.28 3.06 -11.16
C ILE A 45 9.89 3.54 -9.83
N ARG A 46 10.90 4.42 -9.87
CA ARG A 46 11.51 4.98 -8.66
C ARG A 46 10.62 5.98 -7.95
N ASP A 47 9.79 6.74 -8.66
CA ASP A 47 8.78 7.60 -8.03
C ASP A 47 7.75 6.76 -7.27
N VAL A 48 7.29 5.66 -7.87
CA VAL A 48 6.40 4.69 -7.20
C VAL A 48 7.10 4.08 -5.98
N ALA A 49 8.39 3.73 -6.09
CA ALA A 49 9.17 3.23 -4.97
C ALA A 49 9.20 4.21 -3.79
N LEU A 50 9.44 5.49 -4.04
CA LEU A 50 9.46 6.53 -3.02
C LEU A 50 8.07 6.72 -2.37
N ALA A 51 6.99 6.62 -3.14
CA ALA A 51 5.64 6.70 -2.60
C ALA A 51 5.33 5.54 -1.63
N TYR A 52 5.73 4.31 -1.98
CA TYR A 52 5.61 3.15 -1.08
C TYR A 52 6.53 3.26 0.15
N LEU A 53 7.74 3.82 0.00
CA LEU A 53 8.65 4.08 1.11
C LEU A 53 8.05 5.08 2.10
N VAL A 54 7.53 6.21 1.62
CA VAL A 54 6.86 7.22 2.45
C VAL A 54 5.65 6.62 3.16
N SER A 55 4.84 5.83 2.45
CA SER A 55 3.71 5.11 3.04
C SER A 55 4.14 4.22 4.22
N ALA A 56 5.18 3.39 4.03
CA ALA A 56 5.70 2.51 5.06
C ALA A 56 6.23 3.29 6.27
N LEU A 57 7.04 4.33 6.04
CA LEU A 57 7.63 5.14 7.09
C LEU A 57 6.57 5.91 7.89
N ALA A 58 5.55 6.47 7.23
CA ALA A 58 4.47 7.17 7.88
C ALA A 58 3.60 6.25 8.74
N ILE A 59 3.31 5.02 8.29
CA ILE A 59 2.61 4.01 9.12
C ILE A 59 3.45 3.63 10.34
N ILE A 60 4.75 3.34 10.16
CA ILE A 60 5.66 3.01 11.26
C ILE A 60 5.76 4.17 12.25
N TRP A 61 5.86 5.40 11.75
CA TRP A 61 5.88 6.60 12.57
C TRP A 61 4.60 6.75 13.39
N GLY A 62 3.44 6.62 12.74
CA GLY A 62 2.14 6.64 13.39
C GLY A 62 2.02 5.60 14.51
N LEU A 63 2.50 4.38 14.28
CA LEU A 63 2.55 3.34 15.32
C LEU A 63 3.49 3.66 16.47
N LYS A 64 4.69 4.22 16.20
CA LYS A 64 5.70 4.54 17.22
C LYS A 64 5.34 5.76 18.05
N LYS A 65 4.75 6.79 17.43
CA LYS A 65 4.36 8.05 18.08
C LYS A 65 2.91 8.06 18.55
N TRP A 66 2.20 6.98 18.27
CA TRP A 66 0.78 6.86 18.55
C TRP A 66 -0.06 7.95 17.83
N ASP A 67 0.38 8.34 16.65
CA ASP A 67 -0.19 9.39 15.81
C ASP A 67 -1.11 8.76 14.74
N LYS A 68 -2.42 8.89 14.96
CA LYS A 68 -3.45 8.42 14.03
C LYS A 68 -3.35 9.08 12.67
N THR A 69 -3.08 10.39 12.64
CA THR A 69 -3.03 11.17 11.40
C THR A 69 -1.89 10.64 10.52
N ALA A 70 -0.70 10.47 11.09
CA ALA A 70 0.44 9.90 10.37
C ALA A 70 0.14 8.49 9.81
N ALA A 71 -0.51 7.62 10.59
CA ALA A 71 -0.86 6.28 10.11
C ALA A 71 -1.92 6.29 8.99
N VAL A 72 -2.94 7.15 9.10
CA VAL A 72 -3.99 7.31 8.08
C VAL A 72 -3.41 7.85 6.78
N PHE A 73 -2.61 8.92 6.84
CA PHE A 73 -1.94 9.47 5.65
C PHE A 73 -0.90 8.50 5.08
N GLY A 74 -0.24 7.71 5.93
CA GLY A 74 0.62 6.62 5.48
C GLY A 74 -0.12 5.54 4.71
N ALA A 75 -1.37 5.22 5.07
CA ALA A 75 -2.21 4.27 4.35
C ALA A 75 -2.87 4.86 3.08
N LEU A 76 -2.82 6.18 2.88
CA LEU A 76 -3.56 6.86 1.81
C LEU A 76 -3.00 6.54 0.41
N TRP A 77 -1.68 6.50 0.24
CA TRP A 77 -1.08 6.14 -1.06
C TRP A 77 -1.54 4.75 -1.55
N PRO A 78 -1.41 3.65 -0.77
CA PRO A 78 -1.94 2.35 -1.17
C PRO A 78 -3.43 2.38 -1.51
N CYS A 79 -4.26 3.13 -0.78
CA CYS A 79 -5.69 3.25 -1.07
C CYS A 79 -5.98 3.98 -2.38
N LEU A 80 -5.32 5.11 -2.64
CA LEU A 80 -5.47 5.83 -3.91
C LEU A 80 -4.98 4.98 -5.10
N HIS A 81 -3.87 4.28 -4.91
CA HIS A 81 -3.35 3.33 -5.89
C HIS A 81 -4.33 2.17 -6.15
N ALA A 82 -4.91 1.61 -5.09
CA ALA A 82 -5.93 0.56 -5.17
C ALA A 82 -7.19 1.03 -5.94
N LEU A 83 -7.64 2.27 -5.72
CA LEU A 83 -8.74 2.85 -6.50
C LEU A 83 -8.39 2.98 -7.98
N PHE A 84 -7.16 3.40 -8.29
CA PHE A 84 -6.70 3.48 -9.68
C PHE A 84 -6.69 2.11 -10.36
N HIS A 85 -6.32 1.04 -9.66
CA HIS A 85 -6.39 -0.32 -10.20
C HIS A 85 -7.81 -0.85 -10.41
N ILE A 86 -8.79 -0.42 -9.61
CA ILE A 86 -10.22 -0.70 -9.90
C ILE A 86 -10.63 -0.03 -11.22
N TRP A 87 -10.20 1.22 -11.43
CA TRP A 87 -10.45 1.91 -12.68
C TRP A 87 -9.80 1.20 -13.88
N ILE A 88 -8.53 0.76 -13.75
CA ILE A 88 -7.83 -0.03 -14.78
C ILE A 88 -8.57 -1.34 -15.06
N TRP A 89 -9.07 -2.02 -14.03
CA TRP A 89 -9.84 -3.26 -14.19
C TRP A 89 -11.11 -3.03 -15.03
N GLY A 90 -11.83 -1.93 -14.78
CA GLY A 90 -12.97 -1.52 -15.60
C GLY A 90 -12.58 -1.13 -17.02
N ALA A 91 -11.50 -0.37 -17.19
CA ALA A 91 -10.98 0.02 -18.50
C ALA A 91 -10.54 -1.18 -19.36
N ARG A 92 -10.15 -2.29 -18.72
CA ARG A 92 -9.83 -3.58 -19.36
C ARG A 92 -11.06 -4.46 -19.63
N GLY A 93 -12.27 -4.03 -19.26
CA GLY A 93 -13.51 -4.80 -19.44
C GLY A 93 -13.80 -5.83 -18.34
N PHE A 94 -13.32 -5.61 -17.12
CA PHE A 94 -13.52 -6.49 -15.96
C PHE A 94 -13.07 -7.96 -16.13
N PRO A 95 -11.87 -8.25 -16.68
CA PRO A 95 -11.39 -9.63 -16.80
C PRO A 95 -11.10 -10.24 -15.42
N PHE A 96 -11.44 -11.51 -15.21
CA PHE A 96 -11.09 -12.29 -14.02
C PHE A 96 -9.86 -13.17 -14.28
N ASP A 97 -8.74 -12.52 -14.60
CA ASP A 97 -7.48 -13.16 -14.97
C ASP A 97 -6.43 -13.12 -13.84
N GLN A 98 -5.19 -13.54 -14.15
CA GLN A 98 -4.08 -13.45 -13.21
C GLN A 98 -3.82 -12.02 -12.73
N VAL A 99 -3.97 -11.02 -13.59
CA VAL A 99 -3.77 -9.61 -13.23
C VAL A 99 -4.84 -9.19 -12.21
N PHE A 100 -6.11 -9.58 -12.41
CA PHE A 100 -7.16 -9.37 -11.41
C PHE A 100 -6.80 -9.98 -10.05
N ALA A 101 -6.36 -11.24 -10.01
CA ALA A 101 -5.99 -11.90 -8.75
C ALA A 101 -4.83 -11.17 -8.04
N VAL A 102 -3.78 -10.81 -8.76
CA VAL A 102 -2.64 -10.05 -8.21
C VAL A 102 -3.08 -8.67 -7.70
N ASN A 103 -4.00 -8.00 -8.40
CA ASN A 103 -4.57 -6.73 -7.94
C ASN A 103 -5.34 -6.91 -6.63
N VAL A 104 -6.22 -7.90 -6.53
CA VAL A 104 -7.00 -8.14 -5.32
C VAL A 104 -6.11 -8.43 -4.11
N PHE A 105 -5.15 -9.35 -4.24
CA PHE A 105 -4.35 -9.79 -3.10
C PHE A 105 -3.12 -8.92 -2.83
N GLY A 106 -2.48 -8.39 -3.87
CA GLY A 106 -1.25 -7.59 -3.77
C GLY A 106 -1.50 -6.09 -3.61
N ILE A 107 -2.70 -5.60 -3.95
CA ILE A 107 -3.01 -4.16 -3.94
C ILE A 107 -4.24 -3.87 -3.08
N GLN A 108 -5.39 -4.48 -3.37
CA GLN A 108 -6.64 -4.10 -2.71
C GLN A 108 -6.66 -4.50 -1.24
N LEU A 109 -6.40 -5.78 -0.97
CA LEU A 109 -6.42 -6.32 0.37
C LEU A 109 -5.48 -5.57 1.33
N PRO A 110 -4.17 -5.40 1.04
CA PRO A 110 -3.28 -4.67 1.95
C PRO A 110 -3.66 -3.18 2.10
N ALA A 111 -4.12 -2.51 1.04
CA ALA A 111 -4.52 -1.11 1.12
C ALA A 111 -5.68 -0.90 2.10
N TRP A 112 -6.79 -1.64 1.91
CA TRP A 112 -7.98 -1.47 2.74
C TRP A 112 -7.79 -1.99 4.17
N LEU A 113 -6.99 -3.04 4.35
CA LEU A 113 -6.62 -3.51 5.69
C LEU A 113 -5.77 -2.50 6.44
N ALA A 114 -4.82 -1.82 5.78
CA ALA A 114 -4.02 -0.77 6.42
C ALA A 114 -4.90 0.39 6.88
N MET A 115 -5.78 0.88 6.00
CA MET A 115 -6.69 1.98 6.32
C MET A 115 -7.62 1.61 7.48
N GLY A 116 -8.27 0.44 7.40
CA GLY A 116 -9.14 -0.06 8.46
C GLY A 116 -8.39 -0.23 9.80
N ALA A 117 -7.21 -0.84 9.78
CA ALA A 117 -6.41 -1.02 10.97
C ALA A 117 -5.96 0.31 11.60
N ALA A 118 -5.60 1.30 10.77
CA ALA A 118 -5.25 2.65 11.21
C ALA A 118 -6.42 3.35 11.91
N PHE A 119 -7.65 3.25 11.39
CA PHE A 119 -8.81 3.82 12.09
C PHE A 119 -9.13 3.09 13.40
N MET A 120 -9.08 1.76 13.40
CA MET A 120 -9.52 0.97 14.54
C MET A 120 -8.55 1.05 15.73
N ILE A 121 -7.24 0.99 15.48
CA ILE A 121 -6.23 0.93 16.53
C ILE A 121 -6.20 2.18 17.43
N PHE A 122 -6.40 3.35 16.84
CA PHE A 122 -6.30 4.63 17.56
C PHE A 122 -7.61 5.06 18.22
N ASN A 123 -8.75 4.66 17.66
CA ASN A 123 -10.06 4.87 18.28
C ASN A 123 -10.16 4.11 19.62
N THR A 124 -9.64 2.89 19.69
CA THR A 124 -9.63 2.11 20.94
C THR A 124 -8.76 2.75 22.02
N SER A 125 -7.66 3.43 21.66
CA SER A 125 -6.82 4.12 22.66
C SER A 125 -7.43 5.42 23.17
N GLN A 126 -8.11 6.18 22.31
CA GLN A 126 -8.72 7.45 22.71
C GLN A 126 -9.88 7.21 23.71
N GLN A 127 -10.63 6.12 23.54
CA GLN A 127 -11.67 5.71 24.49
C GLN A 127 -11.13 5.28 25.85
N ARG A 128 -9.91 4.73 25.93
CA ARG A 128 -9.28 4.37 27.21
C ARG A 128 -8.75 5.58 28.00
N GLY A 129 -8.42 6.68 27.31
CA GLY A 129 -7.94 7.91 27.96
C GLY A 129 -9.05 8.85 28.42
N ALA A 130 -10.27 8.73 27.90
CA ALA A 130 -11.40 9.61 28.24
C ALA A 130 -12.30 9.07 29.36
N GLY A 131 -11.99 7.88 29.89
CA GLY A 131 -12.77 7.21 30.94
C GLY A 131 -12.00 7.00 32.25
N GLY A 132 -10.89 7.72 32.46
CA GLY A 132 -10.06 7.67 33.66
C GLY A 132 -10.07 8.98 34.42
#